data_AF-F0Z9I9-F1
#
_entry.id   AF-F0Z9I9-F1
#
_cell.length_a   1.000
_cell.length_b   1.000
_cell.length_c   1.000
_cell.angle_alpha   90.00
_cell.angle_beta   90.00
_cell.angle_gamma   90.00
#
_symmetry.space_group_name_H-M   'P 1'
#
loop_
_entity.id
_entity.type
_entity.pdbx_description
1 polymer ?
#
loop_
_entity_poly.entity_id
_entity_poly.type
_entity_poly.pdbx_seq_one_letter_code
_entity_poly.pdbx_strand_id
1 'polypeptide(L)'
;MKLIFFIILIFSISISNGLKDNESCTSYINNKSTYIQIPCGQSLNTACPSFTLAIESSTSYTSVVFDLNGATNTFFNIDCNSSNNTNSTINVSGITFVNGYQENQASILVNHGTSSVVSFNRCVFNNVTSKGGFDINGKSTSMGGALSLLMLSTINTAFLQSSKVSFISCTYQNSNIIGVKGGFLYVARGIDIAVSINQCVFRNITGDAGAIIYTVGNYLEQTYTMYNTIISNCNFKESAVYMSASFSASNVTFTNNIGGGVGLYLSGAKLYTISNSNFTNNSNISSVYVSASYIGPQFKNCIFSNNSNTYSNNSSGSITLSSSGAIFQRCEFKNNNANNGAAIYASGKYIGQSISLEDTLLSRNKAIYNGGSIYLSNSILIVSENTTFDNNMANLGSVVFCNGSQIQIFNSSSIVFNDNTDFSTNNSKESSNGITCKIGGVNSCSIKGNLEKLEIYGVTGNTNSEDSENKDYGLPAALKAVVIITIVCGFILITSFSIFLVRRLREIKRYKPIDF
;
A
#
# COMPACT_ATOMS: atom_id res chain seq x y z
N MET A 1 -49.81 -24.87 38.27
CA MET A 1 -49.76 -23.47 37.79
C MET A 1 -48.28 -23.07 37.77
N LYS A 2 -47.83 -22.48 36.67
CA LYS A 2 -46.43 -22.31 36.24
C LYS A 2 -45.57 -21.53 37.25
N LEU A 3 -44.31 -21.92 37.44
CA LEU A 3 -43.16 -21.05 37.15
C LEU A 3 -41.86 -21.86 37.10
N ILE A 4 -41.26 -21.89 35.92
CA ILE A 4 -39.95 -22.47 35.59
C ILE A 4 -38.91 -21.35 35.79
N PHE A 5 -37.90 -21.58 36.62
CA PHE A 5 -36.68 -20.77 36.65
C PHE A 5 -35.56 -21.59 36.02
N PHE A 6 -35.09 -21.14 34.86
CA PHE A 6 -33.95 -21.70 34.14
C PHE A 6 -32.69 -21.05 34.72
N ILE A 7 -31.87 -21.85 35.42
CA ILE A 7 -30.49 -21.47 35.75
C ILE A 7 -29.61 -22.03 34.63
N ILE A 8 -29.08 -21.15 33.79
CA ILE A 8 -28.00 -21.49 32.85
C ILE A 8 -26.69 -21.38 33.65
N LEU A 9 -26.21 -22.52 34.12
CA LEU A 9 -24.87 -22.65 34.70
C LEU A 9 -23.90 -22.96 33.55
N ILE A 10 -23.09 -21.96 33.14
CA ILE A 10 -21.97 -22.19 32.23
C ILE A 10 -20.83 -22.77 33.05
N PHE A 11 -20.60 -24.07 32.95
CA PHE A 11 -19.40 -24.71 33.49
C PHE A 11 -18.23 -24.47 32.53
N SER A 12 -17.27 -23.64 32.95
CA SER A 12 -15.91 -23.65 32.40
C SER A 12 -15.18 -24.86 32.99
N ILE A 13 -15.09 -25.95 32.21
CA ILE A 13 -14.35 -27.15 32.60
C ILE A 13 -12.85 -26.89 32.36
N SER A 14 -12.09 -26.65 33.42
CA SER A 14 -10.63 -26.83 33.43
C SER A 14 -10.31 -28.25 33.90
N ILE A 15 -9.85 -29.11 32.99
CA ILE A 15 -9.31 -30.44 33.32
C ILE A 15 -7.80 -30.30 33.44
N SER A 16 -7.24 -30.63 34.61
CA SER A 16 -5.80 -30.83 34.81
C SER A 16 -5.56 -32.29 35.14
N ASN A 17 -4.88 -33.02 34.26
CA ASN A 17 -4.22 -34.29 34.59
C ASN A 17 -2.98 -34.41 33.70
N GLY A 18 -1.81 -34.57 34.32
CA GLY A 18 -0.53 -34.66 33.64
C GLY A 18 -0.16 -36.10 33.28
N LEU A 19 0.23 -36.32 32.01
CA LEU A 19 0.84 -37.56 31.51
C LEU A 19 1.83 -37.25 30.37
N LYS A 20 2.75 -38.21 30.15
CA LYS A 20 4.05 -38.10 29.45
C LYS A 20 3.97 -38.13 27.91
N ASP A 21 5.06 -37.63 27.33
CA ASP A 21 5.38 -37.34 25.92
C ASP A 21 5.22 -38.48 24.89
N ASN A 22 5.09 -38.03 23.63
CA ASN A 22 5.10 -38.74 22.33
C ASN A 22 3.75 -39.23 21.79
N GLU A 23 2.88 -38.32 21.33
CA GLU A 23 2.09 -38.51 20.10
C GLU A 23 1.87 -37.18 19.37
N SER A 24 2.29 -37.13 18.10
CA SER A 24 2.02 -36.03 17.17
C SER A 24 0.51 -35.85 16.97
N CYS A 25 0.05 -34.61 17.13
CA CYS A 25 -1.34 -34.14 16.96
C CYS A 25 -2.38 -34.55 18.03
N THR A 26 -1.97 -35.19 19.13
CA THR A 26 -2.85 -35.54 20.26
C THR A 26 -2.21 -35.23 21.62
N SER A 27 -2.09 -33.94 21.96
CA SER A 27 -2.22 -33.49 23.36
C SER A 27 -2.63 -32.02 23.42
N TYR A 28 -3.81 -31.77 23.98
CA TYR A 28 -4.36 -30.43 24.14
C TYR A 28 -3.49 -29.58 25.08
N ILE A 29 -3.08 -28.41 24.58
CA ILE A 29 -2.97 -27.13 25.29
C ILE A 29 -2.42 -27.25 26.73
N ASN A 30 -1.15 -27.63 26.86
CA ASN A 30 -0.35 -27.24 28.02
C ASN A 30 0.92 -26.55 27.51
N ASN A 31 1.22 -25.42 28.15
CA ASN A 31 2.03 -24.30 27.70
C ASN A 31 3.55 -24.56 27.65
N LYS A 32 3.97 -25.79 27.31
CA LYS A 32 5.39 -26.18 27.38
C LYS A 32 5.95 -27.00 26.23
N SER A 33 5.16 -27.58 25.32
CA SER A 33 5.76 -28.40 24.26
C SER A 33 4.76 -28.77 23.17
N THR A 34 5.04 -28.29 21.95
CA THR A 34 4.73 -28.82 20.60
C THR A 34 4.09 -27.78 19.69
N TYR A 35 4.79 -27.44 18.60
CA TYR A 35 4.25 -26.67 17.48
C TYR A 35 3.70 -27.62 16.42
N ILE A 36 2.79 -27.15 15.56
CA ILE A 36 2.27 -27.96 14.45
C ILE A 36 3.21 -27.81 13.27
N GLN A 37 4.02 -28.86 13.02
CA GLN A 37 4.75 -29.01 11.77
C GLN A 37 3.80 -29.62 10.74
N ILE A 38 3.54 -28.91 9.63
CA ILE A 38 2.71 -29.44 8.54
C ILE A 38 3.65 -30.05 7.52
N PRO A 39 3.66 -31.39 7.33
CA PRO A 39 4.43 -32.00 6.27
C PRO A 39 3.96 -31.49 4.93
N CYS A 40 4.92 -31.32 4.03
CA CYS A 40 4.67 -30.73 2.73
C CYS A 40 3.67 -31.52 1.90
N GLY A 41 2.83 -30.80 1.15
CA GLY A 41 1.79 -31.42 0.33
C GLY A 41 0.60 -31.97 1.10
N GLN A 42 0.57 -31.85 2.43
CA GLN A 42 -0.58 -32.21 3.25
C GLN A 42 -1.44 -30.98 3.58
N SER A 43 -2.74 -31.22 3.77
CA SER A 43 -3.64 -30.23 4.34
C SER A 43 -3.57 -30.28 5.87
N LEU A 44 -3.93 -29.18 6.54
CA LEU A 44 -4.06 -29.17 8.00
C LEU A 44 -4.98 -30.28 8.52
N ASN A 45 -6.06 -30.61 7.78
CA ASN A 45 -6.99 -31.68 8.14
C ASN A 45 -6.33 -33.07 8.09
N THR A 46 -5.39 -33.27 7.16
CA THR A 46 -4.65 -34.54 7.03
C THR A 46 -3.57 -34.62 8.12
N ALA A 47 -2.88 -33.52 8.37
CA ALA A 47 -1.79 -33.48 9.33
C ALA A 47 -2.30 -33.55 10.78
N CYS A 48 -3.47 -32.95 11.08
CA CYS A 48 -3.99 -32.81 12.44
C CYS A 48 -5.54 -32.94 12.48
N PRO A 49 -6.11 -34.15 12.30
CA PRO A 49 -7.57 -34.36 12.22
C PRO A 49 -8.34 -33.92 13.47
N SER A 50 -7.70 -34.01 14.65
CA SER A 50 -8.22 -33.58 15.95
C SER A 50 -8.51 -32.07 16.00
N PHE A 51 -7.72 -31.25 15.28
CA PHE A 51 -7.91 -29.81 15.17
C PHE A 51 -9.19 -29.48 14.39
N THR A 52 -9.42 -30.17 13.28
CA THR A 52 -10.62 -30.01 12.45
C THR A 52 -11.88 -30.36 13.24
N LEU A 53 -11.85 -31.48 13.97
CA LEU A 53 -12.98 -31.90 14.81
C LEU A 53 -13.29 -30.88 15.94
N ALA A 54 -12.26 -30.27 16.52
CA ALA A 54 -12.43 -29.23 17.54
C ALA A 54 -13.11 -27.96 16.98
N ILE A 55 -12.79 -27.60 15.73
CA ILE A 55 -13.43 -26.46 15.04
C ILE A 55 -14.86 -26.81 14.65
N GLU A 56 -15.10 -27.97 14.05
CA GLU A 56 -16.41 -28.38 13.55
C GLU A 56 -17.44 -28.60 14.66
N SER A 57 -16.99 -29.05 15.84
CA SER A 57 -17.87 -29.22 17.01
C SER A 57 -18.25 -27.89 17.70
N SER A 58 -17.53 -26.80 17.42
CA SER A 58 -17.84 -25.48 17.96
C SER A 58 -18.95 -24.81 17.14
N THR A 59 -20.19 -24.86 17.65
CA THR A 59 -21.38 -24.27 17.00
C THR A 59 -21.36 -22.74 16.93
N SER A 60 -20.51 -22.07 17.71
CA SER A 60 -20.21 -20.64 17.58
C SER A 60 -18.75 -20.46 17.14
N TYR A 61 -18.52 -20.04 15.90
CA TYR A 61 -17.20 -19.72 15.30
C TYR A 61 -16.42 -18.59 16.02
N THR A 62 -16.73 -18.28 17.27
CA THR A 62 -16.07 -17.30 18.13
C THR A 62 -15.57 -17.90 19.45
N SER A 63 -15.64 -19.23 19.65
CA SER A 63 -15.35 -19.84 20.96
C SER A 63 -13.94 -20.42 21.13
N VAL A 64 -13.19 -20.65 20.04
CA VAL A 64 -11.85 -21.27 20.14
C VAL A 64 -10.78 -20.19 20.32
N VAL A 65 -10.14 -20.19 21.49
CA VAL A 65 -9.06 -19.28 21.84
C VAL A 65 -7.76 -20.07 22.02
N PHE A 66 -6.72 -19.71 21.27
CA PHE A 66 -5.35 -20.16 21.50
C PHE A 66 -4.56 -19.04 22.18
N ASP A 67 -4.22 -19.26 23.45
CA ASP A 67 -3.29 -18.42 24.18
C ASP A 67 -1.85 -18.87 23.90
N LEU A 68 -1.08 -17.98 23.28
CA LEU A 68 0.30 -18.22 22.87
C LEU A 68 1.31 -17.65 23.86
N ASN A 69 0.86 -17.19 25.04
CA ASN A 69 1.75 -16.67 26.08
C ASN A 69 2.74 -17.75 26.53
N GLY A 70 4.05 -17.52 26.35
CA GLY A 70 5.09 -18.48 26.71
C GLY A 70 5.41 -19.49 25.61
N ALA A 71 4.73 -19.45 24.47
CA ALA A 71 5.11 -20.22 23.30
C ALA A 71 6.53 -19.82 22.85
N THR A 72 7.41 -20.81 22.70
CA THR A 72 8.78 -20.61 22.24
C THR A 72 8.95 -20.81 20.74
N ASN A 73 7.93 -21.35 20.06
CA ASN A 73 7.91 -21.64 18.64
C ASN A 73 6.67 -21.06 17.97
N THR A 74 6.76 -20.84 16.66
CA THR A 74 5.63 -20.52 15.78
C THR A 74 4.55 -21.60 15.83
N PHE A 75 3.27 -21.20 15.89
CA PHE A 75 2.15 -22.14 15.94
C PHE A 75 2.05 -23.05 14.69
N PHE A 76 2.03 -22.46 13.48
CA PHE A 76 2.10 -23.13 12.19
C PHE A 76 3.47 -22.92 11.56
N ASN A 77 4.26 -23.99 11.42
CA ASN A 77 5.53 -23.94 10.72
C ASN A 77 5.48 -24.78 9.44
N ILE A 78 5.58 -24.10 8.28
CA ILE A 78 5.66 -24.73 6.96
C ILE A 78 7.11 -24.68 6.50
N ASP A 79 7.78 -25.82 6.58
CA ASP A 79 9.16 -26.01 6.12
C ASP A 79 9.21 -27.17 5.12
N CYS A 80 9.53 -26.86 3.86
CA CYS A 80 9.66 -27.83 2.78
C CYS A 80 11.06 -27.83 2.21
N ASN A 81 11.88 -28.74 2.73
CA ASN A 81 13.26 -28.95 2.30
C ASN A 81 13.39 -29.75 0.99
N SER A 82 12.30 -30.21 0.36
CA SER A 82 12.36 -30.99 -0.89
C SER A 82 11.65 -30.32 -2.07
N SER A 83 12.31 -30.37 -3.23
CA SER A 83 11.90 -29.78 -4.52
C SER A 83 10.61 -30.38 -5.11
N ASN A 84 10.11 -31.49 -4.55
CA ASN A 84 9.01 -32.27 -5.13
C ASN A 84 7.67 -32.05 -4.43
N ASN A 85 7.57 -31.06 -3.55
CA ASN A 85 6.38 -30.92 -2.72
C ASN A 85 5.25 -30.20 -3.45
N THR A 86 4.08 -30.83 -3.37
CA THR A 86 2.77 -30.29 -3.77
C THR A 86 2.36 -29.14 -2.85
N ASN A 87 1.46 -28.28 -3.32
CA ASN A 87 1.00 -27.09 -2.60
C ASN A 87 0.41 -27.44 -1.22
N SER A 88 0.99 -26.90 -0.16
CA SER A 88 0.44 -27.02 1.20
C SER A 88 -0.81 -26.13 1.32
N THR A 89 -1.90 -26.65 1.90
CA THR A 89 -3.13 -25.88 2.09
C THR A 89 -3.49 -25.75 3.56
N ILE A 90 -3.61 -24.52 4.04
CA ILE A 90 -3.97 -24.19 5.42
C ILE A 90 -5.22 -23.32 5.39
N ASN A 91 -6.29 -23.79 6.03
CA ASN A 91 -7.52 -23.02 6.18
C ASN A 91 -7.88 -22.93 7.67
N VAL A 92 -7.92 -21.72 8.20
CA VAL A 92 -8.21 -21.42 9.61
C VAL A 92 -9.46 -20.54 9.65
N SER A 93 -10.48 -20.93 10.42
CA SER A 93 -11.72 -20.18 10.50
C SER A 93 -12.22 -20.06 11.94
N GLY A 94 -12.61 -18.85 12.34
CA GLY A 94 -13.26 -18.60 13.64
C GLY A 94 -12.38 -18.78 14.87
N ILE A 95 -11.07 -18.62 14.71
CA ILE A 95 -10.10 -18.80 15.80
C ILE A 95 -9.62 -17.45 16.32
N THR A 96 -9.48 -17.34 17.64
CA THR A 96 -8.83 -16.22 18.31
C THR A 96 -7.44 -16.63 18.78
N PHE A 97 -6.40 -15.97 18.29
CA PHE A 97 -5.03 -16.07 18.79
C PHE A 97 -4.76 -14.91 19.75
N VAL A 98 -4.33 -15.20 20.99
CA VAL A 98 -4.00 -14.18 21.99
C VAL A 98 -2.56 -14.30 22.50
N ASN A 99 -2.00 -13.17 22.93
CA ASN A 99 -0.70 -13.10 23.62
C ASN A 99 0.46 -13.76 22.85
N GLY A 100 0.43 -13.73 21.52
CA GLY A 100 1.56 -14.17 20.71
C GLY A 100 2.79 -13.30 21.01
N TYR A 101 3.90 -13.93 21.37
CA TYR A 101 5.20 -13.26 21.50
C TYR A 101 6.28 -14.12 20.87
N GLN A 102 7.11 -13.50 20.02
CA GLN A 102 8.31 -14.11 19.46
C GLN A 102 9.36 -13.01 19.23
N GLU A 103 10.63 -13.32 19.49
CA GLU A 103 11.75 -12.38 19.32
C GLU A 103 12.31 -12.41 17.89
N ASN A 104 12.29 -13.58 17.24
CA ASN A 104 13.04 -13.81 16.01
C ASN A 104 12.18 -14.28 14.83
N GLN A 105 10.90 -14.58 15.04
CA GLN A 105 10.01 -15.10 14.00
C GLN A 105 8.56 -14.69 14.25
N ALA A 106 7.65 -15.07 13.35
CA ALA A 106 6.23 -14.85 13.56
C ALA A 106 5.67 -15.83 14.60
N SER A 107 4.72 -15.38 15.42
CA SER A 107 4.12 -16.19 16.48
C SER A 107 3.12 -17.23 15.98
N ILE A 108 2.41 -16.95 14.88
CA ILE A 108 1.30 -17.81 14.43
C ILE A 108 1.66 -18.59 13.19
N LEU A 109 2.23 -17.97 12.16
CA LEU A 109 2.58 -18.69 10.94
C LEU A 109 3.93 -18.26 10.39
N VAL A 110 4.76 -19.24 10.08
CA VAL A 110 5.98 -19.08 9.29
C VAL A 110 5.91 -20.03 8.12
N ASN A 111 6.13 -19.49 6.91
CA ASN A 111 6.36 -20.29 5.71
C ASN A 111 7.76 -20.00 5.17
N HIS A 112 8.58 -21.04 5.03
CA HIS A 112 9.96 -20.98 4.56
C HIS A 112 10.10 -21.05 3.03
N GLY A 113 9.20 -20.40 2.29
CA GLY A 113 9.31 -20.21 0.84
C GLY A 113 8.68 -21.34 0.02
N THR A 114 7.75 -22.06 0.63
CA THR A 114 7.05 -23.21 0.07
C THR A 114 5.75 -22.76 -0.61
N SER A 115 5.39 -23.38 -1.74
CA SER A 115 4.08 -23.14 -2.36
C SER A 115 2.97 -23.44 -1.36
N SER A 116 2.18 -22.42 -1.05
CA SER A 116 1.09 -22.59 -0.09
C SER A 116 -0.14 -21.80 -0.47
N VAL A 117 -1.30 -22.38 -0.14
CA VAL A 117 -2.58 -21.67 -0.12
C VAL A 117 -2.99 -21.56 1.34
N VAL A 118 -2.89 -20.36 1.89
CA VAL A 118 -3.20 -20.06 3.29
C VAL A 118 -4.41 -19.15 3.36
N SER A 119 -5.40 -19.53 4.16
CA SER A 119 -6.59 -18.72 4.38
C SER A 119 -6.94 -18.60 5.86
N PHE A 120 -7.20 -17.37 6.30
CA PHE A 120 -7.77 -17.06 7.59
C PHE A 120 -9.13 -16.38 7.39
N ASN A 121 -10.17 -16.93 8.00
CA ASN A 121 -11.55 -16.46 7.88
C ASN A 121 -12.12 -16.16 9.27
N ARG A 122 -12.60 -14.94 9.51
CA ARG A 122 -13.21 -14.52 10.79
C ARG A 122 -12.30 -14.81 12.00
N CYS A 123 -10.99 -14.69 11.82
CA CYS A 123 -10.02 -14.91 12.89
C CYS A 123 -9.73 -13.61 13.64
N VAL A 124 -9.40 -13.71 14.92
CA VAL A 124 -8.98 -12.58 15.75
C VAL A 124 -7.54 -12.80 16.21
N PHE A 125 -6.74 -11.75 16.11
CA PHE A 125 -5.35 -11.72 16.48
C PHE A 125 -5.19 -10.59 17.50
N ASN A 126 -5.15 -10.91 18.79
CA ASN A 126 -5.25 -9.93 19.86
C ASN A 126 -4.01 -9.97 20.76
N ASN A 127 -3.41 -8.81 21.03
CA ASN A 127 -2.21 -8.72 21.84
C ASN A 127 -1.06 -9.59 21.29
N VAL A 128 -0.88 -9.58 19.96
CA VAL A 128 0.26 -10.25 19.33
C VAL A 128 1.40 -9.26 19.29
N THR A 129 2.36 -9.45 20.17
CA THR A 129 3.52 -8.60 20.34
C THR A 129 4.73 -9.21 19.67
N SER A 130 5.57 -8.37 19.09
CA SER A 130 6.89 -8.78 18.62
C SER A 130 7.90 -7.74 19.02
N LYS A 131 9.05 -8.22 19.49
CA LYS A 131 10.16 -7.38 19.90
C LYS A 131 11.37 -7.80 19.12
N GLY A 132 11.94 -6.85 18.39
CA GLY A 132 13.09 -7.14 17.57
C GLY A 132 14.35 -7.33 18.38
N GLY A 133 15.06 -8.42 18.09
CA GLY A 133 16.49 -8.49 18.33
C GLY A 133 17.23 -7.51 17.41
N PHE A 134 18.16 -6.76 17.97
CA PHE A 134 19.17 -6.06 17.18
C PHE A 134 20.30 -7.05 16.90
N ASP A 135 20.83 -7.09 15.68
CA ASP A 135 22.12 -7.71 15.46
C ASP A 135 23.22 -6.95 16.22
N ILE A 136 24.41 -7.55 16.28
CA ILE A 136 25.61 -6.96 16.91
C ILE A 136 26.02 -5.59 16.32
N ASN A 137 25.47 -5.22 15.16
CA ASN A 137 25.68 -3.93 14.50
C ASN A 137 24.52 -2.95 14.74
N GLY A 138 23.57 -3.27 15.61
CA GLY A 138 22.40 -2.44 15.89
C GLY A 138 21.35 -2.43 14.77
N LYS A 139 21.41 -3.34 13.80
CA LYS A 139 20.38 -3.48 12.77
C LYS A 139 19.31 -4.45 13.25
N SER A 140 18.05 -4.01 13.22
CA SER A 140 16.90 -4.89 13.41
C SER A 140 16.94 -6.01 12.37
N THR A 141 17.10 -7.25 12.83
CA THR A 141 17.07 -8.47 12.01
C THR A 141 15.77 -9.22 12.15
N SER A 142 14.96 -8.91 13.17
CA SER A 142 13.69 -9.56 13.40
C SER A 142 12.68 -9.23 12.31
N MET A 143 12.15 -10.28 11.69
CA MET A 143 11.14 -10.23 10.65
C MET A 143 9.83 -10.80 11.21
N GLY A 144 8.74 -10.03 11.16
CA GLY A 144 7.39 -10.54 11.41
C GLY A 144 6.59 -9.93 12.55
N GLY A 145 5.61 -10.73 12.98
CA GLY A 145 4.82 -10.54 14.19
C GLY A 145 3.78 -11.65 14.29
N ALA A 146 2.64 -11.55 13.61
CA ALA A 146 1.68 -12.64 13.53
C ALA A 146 2.04 -13.66 12.44
N LEU A 147 2.39 -13.20 11.23
CA LEU A 147 2.72 -14.06 10.09
C LEU A 147 4.00 -13.61 9.37
N SER A 148 4.84 -14.57 8.98
CA SER A 148 6.06 -14.34 8.20
C SER A 148 6.17 -15.32 7.04
N LEU A 149 6.43 -14.79 5.86
CA LEU A 149 6.76 -15.56 4.67
C LEU A 149 8.22 -15.27 4.34
N LEU A 150 9.07 -16.27 4.48
CA LEU A 150 10.52 -16.18 4.43
C LEU A 150 11.05 -16.99 3.25
N MET A 151 12.20 -16.59 2.70
CA MET A 151 12.95 -17.39 1.74
C MET A 151 14.11 -18.07 2.46
N LEU A 152 14.30 -19.38 2.27
CA LEU A 152 15.46 -20.10 2.81
C LEU A 152 16.73 -19.63 2.09
N SER A 153 17.69 -19.11 2.85
CA SER A 153 18.94 -18.51 2.34
C SER A 153 19.86 -19.48 1.61
N THR A 154 19.63 -20.79 1.75
CA THR A 154 20.50 -21.85 1.21
C THR A 154 20.13 -22.30 -0.19
N ILE A 155 18.94 -21.94 -0.70
CA ILE A 155 18.45 -22.43 -1.99
C ILE A 155 18.73 -21.37 -3.06
N ASN A 156 19.96 -21.37 -3.58
CA ASN A 156 20.41 -20.47 -4.67
C ASN A 156 19.71 -20.72 -6.03
N THR A 157 18.88 -21.76 -6.13
CA THR A 157 18.19 -22.12 -7.38
C THR A 157 16.68 -22.16 -7.16
N ALA A 158 16.07 -21.02 -7.47
CA ALA A 158 14.74 -20.85 -8.03
C ALA A 158 13.79 -22.04 -7.96
N PHE A 159 12.86 -21.99 -7.01
CA PHE A 159 11.47 -22.19 -7.37
C PHE A 159 10.66 -21.00 -6.85
N LEU A 160 10.28 -20.12 -7.78
CA LEU A 160 9.24 -19.11 -7.61
C LEU A 160 7.91 -19.86 -7.47
N GLN A 161 7.70 -20.49 -6.32
CA GLN A 161 6.43 -21.16 -6.07
C GLN A 161 5.42 -20.10 -5.65
N SER A 162 4.37 -19.94 -6.47
CA SER A 162 3.32 -18.94 -6.24
C SER A 162 2.50 -19.31 -5.02
N SER A 163 2.65 -18.53 -3.95
CA SER A 163 1.80 -18.66 -2.76
C SER A 163 0.57 -17.77 -2.88
N LYS A 164 -0.52 -18.19 -2.23
CA LYS A 164 -1.74 -17.39 -2.06
C LYS A 164 -2.05 -17.28 -0.59
N VAL A 165 -2.19 -16.06 -0.10
CA VAL A 165 -2.55 -15.79 1.30
C VAL A 165 -3.79 -14.91 1.33
N SER A 166 -4.81 -15.35 2.05
CA SER A 166 -6.09 -14.64 2.15
C SER A 166 -6.52 -14.42 3.59
N PHE A 167 -7.01 -13.22 3.87
CA PHE A 167 -7.61 -12.84 5.15
C PHE A 167 -9.00 -12.27 4.88
N ILE A 168 -10.03 -12.86 5.47
CA ILE A 168 -11.43 -12.48 5.24
C ILE A 168 -12.09 -12.25 6.59
N SER A 169 -12.62 -11.03 6.81
CA SER A 169 -13.31 -10.68 8.05
C SER A 169 -12.46 -10.87 9.33
N CYS A 170 -11.13 -10.74 9.22
CA CYS A 170 -10.22 -10.91 10.34
C CYS A 170 -10.02 -9.59 11.12
N THR A 171 -9.69 -9.69 12.41
CA THR A 171 -9.34 -8.53 13.25
C THR A 171 -7.95 -8.70 13.84
N TYR A 172 -7.06 -7.71 13.65
CA TYR A 172 -5.75 -7.63 14.31
C TYR A 172 -5.71 -6.40 15.22
N GLN A 173 -5.48 -6.60 16.51
CA GLN A 173 -5.70 -5.54 17.49
C GLN A 173 -4.86 -5.61 18.77
N ASN A 174 -4.73 -4.44 19.41
CA ASN A 174 -4.07 -4.27 20.71
C ASN A 174 -2.64 -4.83 20.72
N SER A 175 -1.95 -4.68 19.59
CA SER A 175 -0.64 -5.29 19.35
C SER A 175 0.46 -4.24 19.42
N ASN A 176 1.61 -4.61 19.97
CA ASN A 176 2.77 -3.75 20.11
C ASN A 176 3.99 -4.38 19.41
N ILE A 177 4.50 -3.71 18.39
CA ILE A 177 5.46 -4.21 17.40
C ILE A 177 6.68 -3.29 17.41
N ILE A 178 7.62 -3.56 18.31
CA ILE A 178 8.77 -2.68 18.56
C ILE A 178 10.02 -3.30 17.95
N GLY A 179 10.70 -2.58 17.07
CA GLY A 179 11.96 -3.01 16.46
C GLY A 179 11.80 -4.14 15.44
N VAL A 180 10.57 -4.44 14.98
CA VAL A 180 10.29 -5.50 14.00
C VAL A 180 9.64 -4.92 12.75
N LYS A 181 9.90 -5.56 11.61
CA LYS A 181 9.24 -5.27 10.32
C LYS A 181 8.09 -6.23 10.07
N GLY A 182 6.90 -5.72 9.77
CA GLY A 182 5.76 -6.54 9.35
C GLY A 182 4.99 -7.17 10.51
N GLY A 183 4.33 -6.34 11.33
CA GLY A 183 3.72 -6.80 12.59
C GLY A 183 2.56 -7.78 12.42
N PHE A 184 1.65 -7.56 11.47
CA PHE A 184 0.66 -8.58 11.11
C PHE A 184 1.21 -9.55 10.06
N LEU A 185 1.77 -9.02 8.98
CA LEU A 185 2.31 -9.80 7.87
C LEU A 185 3.66 -9.25 7.43
N TYR A 186 4.67 -10.12 7.41
CA TYR A 186 5.94 -9.87 6.76
C TYR A 186 6.12 -10.78 5.54
N VAL A 187 6.56 -10.20 4.42
CA VAL A 187 6.92 -10.94 3.21
C VAL A 187 8.35 -10.61 2.80
N ALA A 188 9.21 -11.64 2.78
CA ALA A 188 10.60 -11.51 2.39
C ALA A 188 10.78 -11.32 0.88
N ARG A 189 11.99 -10.87 0.52
CA ARG A 189 12.44 -10.77 -0.88
C ARG A 189 12.46 -12.15 -1.54
N GLY A 190 12.05 -12.22 -2.80
CA GLY A 190 12.18 -13.44 -3.61
C GLY A 190 10.94 -14.31 -3.64
N ILE A 191 9.91 -13.98 -2.88
CA ILE A 191 8.69 -14.79 -2.79
C ILE A 191 7.69 -14.33 -3.86
N ASP A 192 7.26 -15.22 -4.74
CA ASP A 192 6.11 -14.96 -5.61
C ASP A 192 4.81 -15.22 -4.83
N ILE A 193 3.96 -14.20 -4.74
CA ILE A 193 2.79 -14.26 -3.87
C ILE A 193 1.65 -13.33 -4.31
N ALA A 194 0.44 -13.85 -4.16
CA ALA A 194 -0.78 -13.06 -4.12
C ALA A 194 -1.34 -12.98 -2.70
N VAL A 195 -1.48 -11.76 -2.17
CA VAL A 195 -2.09 -11.50 -0.86
C VAL A 195 -3.43 -10.79 -1.04
N SER A 196 -4.47 -11.29 -0.37
CA SER A 196 -5.79 -10.65 -0.33
C SER A 196 -6.26 -10.41 1.09
N ILE A 197 -6.62 -9.16 1.39
CA ILE A 197 -7.17 -8.73 2.68
C ILE A 197 -8.54 -8.13 2.41
N ASN A 198 -9.58 -8.76 2.92
CA ASN A 198 -10.96 -8.37 2.65
C ASN A 198 -11.75 -8.27 3.96
N GLN A 199 -12.48 -7.17 4.15
CA GLN A 199 -13.34 -6.94 5.33
C GLN A 199 -12.59 -7.02 6.66
N CYS A 200 -11.30 -6.70 6.68
CA CYS A 200 -10.48 -6.82 7.89
C CYS A 200 -10.45 -5.53 8.70
N VAL A 201 -10.16 -5.66 10.00
CA VAL A 201 -10.00 -4.54 10.93
C VAL A 201 -8.63 -4.58 11.60
N PHE A 202 -7.91 -3.48 11.52
CA PHE A 202 -6.63 -3.24 12.18
C PHE A 202 -6.81 -2.08 13.16
N ARG A 203 -6.66 -2.34 14.47
CA ARG A 203 -6.91 -1.29 15.48
C ARG A 203 -6.01 -1.33 16.70
N ASN A 204 -5.71 -0.17 17.27
CA ASN A 204 -4.89 -0.07 18.49
C ASN A 204 -3.54 -0.77 18.34
N ILE A 205 -2.87 -0.57 17.20
CA ILE A 205 -1.57 -1.16 16.90
C ILE A 205 -0.51 -0.09 17.13
N THR A 206 0.51 -0.40 17.92
CA THR A 206 1.71 0.42 18.00
C THR A 206 2.84 -0.30 17.29
N GLY A 207 3.57 0.39 16.39
CA GLY A 207 4.77 -0.23 15.83
C GLY A 207 5.60 0.62 14.90
N ASP A 208 6.71 0.04 14.44
CA ASP A 208 7.73 0.71 13.65
C ASP A 208 7.44 0.64 12.13
N ALA A 209 8.12 -0.26 11.42
CA ALA A 209 8.13 -0.33 9.95
C ALA A 209 7.16 -1.39 9.43
N GLY A 210 6.10 -0.95 8.75
CA GLY A 210 5.03 -1.84 8.30
C GLY A 210 4.40 -2.57 9.48
N ALA A 211 4.00 -1.84 10.52
CA ALA A 211 3.42 -2.39 11.74
C ALA A 211 2.21 -3.32 11.48
N ILE A 212 1.56 -3.17 10.32
CA ILE A 212 0.57 -4.11 9.80
C ILE A 212 1.23 -4.98 8.74
N ILE A 213 1.60 -4.42 7.58
CA ILE A 213 2.19 -5.19 6.47
C ILE A 213 3.54 -4.60 6.12
N TYR A 214 4.53 -5.48 5.94
CA TYR A 214 5.83 -5.11 5.41
C TYR A 214 6.27 -6.09 4.34
N THR A 215 6.50 -5.58 3.13
CA THR A 215 6.98 -6.38 2.00
C THR A 215 8.38 -5.92 1.60
N VAL A 216 9.29 -6.87 1.38
CA VAL A 216 10.61 -6.60 0.82
C VAL A 216 10.68 -7.15 -0.59
N GLY A 217 11.01 -6.32 -1.58
CA GLY A 217 11.54 -6.81 -2.86
C GLY A 217 10.81 -6.36 -4.11
N ASN A 218 11.49 -6.60 -5.24
CA ASN A 218 11.30 -5.92 -6.53
C ASN A 218 10.75 -6.84 -7.64
N TYR A 219 10.34 -8.07 -7.33
CA TYR A 219 9.89 -9.01 -8.36
C TYR A 219 8.60 -8.54 -9.02
N LEU A 220 8.42 -8.91 -10.29
CA LEU A 220 7.38 -8.35 -11.15
C LEU A 220 5.97 -8.88 -10.85
N GLU A 221 5.83 -10.03 -10.16
CA GLU A 221 4.54 -10.74 -10.08
C GLU A 221 3.84 -10.70 -8.72
N GLN A 222 4.43 -10.06 -7.70
CA GLN A 222 3.76 -9.94 -6.41
C GLN A 222 2.54 -9.01 -6.49
N THR A 223 1.38 -9.50 -6.07
CA THR A 223 0.11 -8.75 -6.09
C THR A 223 -0.50 -8.69 -4.70
N TYR A 224 -0.85 -7.49 -4.27
CA TYR A 224 -1.48 -7.24 -2.98
C TYR A 224 -2.81 -6.53 -3.19
N THR A 225 -3.85 -7.06 -2.56
CA THR A 225 -5.19 -6.49 -2.64
C THR A 225 -5.76 -6.25 -1.25
N MET A 226 -6.36 -5.08 -1.03
CA MET A 226 -6.99 -4.68 0.22
C MET A 226 -8.37 -4.08 -0.06
N TYR A 227 -9.42 -4.72 0.47
CA TYR A 227 -10.81 -4.33 0.23
C TYR A 227 -11.60 -4.23 1.52
N ASN A 228 -12.50 -3.24 1.60
CA ASN A 228 -13.44 -3.09 2.72
C ASN A 228 -12.75 -3.11 4.10
N THR A 229 -11.56 -2.51 4.19
CA THR A 229 -10.66 -2.70 5.34
C THR A 229 -10.57 -1.42 6.15
N ILE A 230 -10.54 -1.53 7.48
CA ILE A 230 -10.44 -0.40 8.40
C ILE A 230 -9.11 -0.48 9.14
N ILE A 231 -8.34 0.61 9.12
CA ILE A 231 -7.13 0.80 9.91
C ILE A 231 -7.34 2.02 10.80
N SER A 232 -7.38 1.82 12.12
CA SER A 232 -7.78 2.90 13.04
C SER A 232 -7.12 2.90 14.40
N ASN A 233 -6.97 4.09 14.99
CA ASN A 233 -6.44 4.27 16.35
C ASN A 233 -5.06 3.64 16.55
N CYS A 234 -4.21 3.64 15.53
CA CYS A 234 -2.88 3.08 15.60
C CYS A 234 -1.81 4.16 15.80
N ASN A 235 -0.65 3.77 16.35
CA ASN A 235 0.52 4.60 16.55
C ASN A 235 1.71 4.08 15.73
N PHE A 236 2.06 4.77 14.64
CA PHE A 236 3.10 4.31 13.71
C PHE A 236 4.35 5.20 13.76
N LYS A 237 5.49 4.62 14.13
CA LYS A 237 6.77 5.34 14.12
C LYS A 237 7.29 5.53 12.69
N GLU A 238 7.21 4.50 11.83
CA GLU A 238 7.67 4.59 10.44
C GLU A 238 6.54 4.38 9.43
N SER A 239 5.84 3.24 9.47
CA SER A 239 4.72 2.99 8.56
C SER A 239 3.70 1.96 9.06
N ALA A 240 2.43 2.14 8.71
CA ALA A 240 1.41 1.10 8.92
C ALA A 240 1.58 -0.04 7.91
N VAL A 241 1.61 0.33 6.62
CA VAL A 241 1.76 -0.58 5.50
C VAL A 241 2.96 -0.12 4.68
N TYR A 242 3.96 -0.97 4.53
CA TYR A 242 5.08 -0.76 3.64
C TYR A 242 5.00 -1.73 2.46
N MET A 243 4.89 -1.17 1.27
CA MET A 243 4.63 -1.91 0.04
C MET A 243 5.68 -1.61 -1.03
N SER A 244 6.39 -2.63 -1.49
CA SER A 244 7.35 -2.55 -2.60
C SER A 244 6.92 -3.37 -3.83
N ALA A 245 5.64 -3.71 -3.90
CA ALA A 245 5.02 -4.55 -4.92
C ALA A 245 3.75 -3.91 -5.49
N SER A 246 3.15 -4.49 -6.52
CA SER A 246 1.89 -4.00 -7.08
C SER A 246 0.78 -4.11 -6.03
N PHE A 247 0.03 -3.02 -5.82
CA PHE A 247 -0.95 -2.92 -4.74
C PHE A 247 -2.24 -2.23 -5.19
N SER A 248 -3.36 -2.89 -4.93
CA SER A 248 -4.69 -2.36 -5.15
C SER A 248 -5.45 -2.24 -3.82
N ALA A 249 -6.01 -1.07 -3.57
CA ALA A 249 -6.88 -0.82 -2.44
C ALA A 249 -8.23 -0.26 -2.91
N SER A 250 -9.33 -0.78 -2.37
CA SER A 250 -10.65 -0.17 -2.58
C SER A 250 -11.52 -0.24 -1.33
N ASN A 251 -12.28 0.82 -1.06
CA ASN A 251 -13.11 0.93 0.14
C ASN A 251 -12.29 0.71 1.43
N VAL A 252 -11.12 1.36 1.51
CA VAL A 252 -10.27 1.33 2.70
C VAL A 252 -10.49 2.59 3.51
N THR A 253 -10.64 2.44 4.83
CA THR A 253 -10.70 3.56 5.77
C THR A 253 -9.45 3.56 6.64
N PHE A 254 -8.69 4.65 6.59
CA PHE A 254 -7.50 4.88 7.40
C PHE A 254 -7.76 6.10 8.30
N THR A 255 -8.09 5.88 9.58
CA THR A 255 -8.62 6.94 10.44
C THR A 255 -8.08 7.01 11.86
N ASN A 256 -7.96 8.21 12.42
CA ASN A 256 -7.53 8.44 13.81
C ASN A 256 -6.16 7.81 14.12
N ASN A 257 -5.27 7.68 13.14
CA ASN A 257 -3.94 7.17 13.38
C ASN A 257 -3.00 8.32 13.75
N ILE A 258 -2.09 8.03 14.67
CA ILE A 258 -1.08 8.98 15.16
C ILE A 258 0.33 8.42 14.91
N GLY A 259 1.36 9.26 14.90
CA GLY A 259 2.71 8.75 14.71
C GLY A 259 3.73 9.81 14.35
N GLY A 260 4.88 9.39 13.84
CA GLY A 260 5.85 10.26 13.16
C GLY A 260 6.15 9.79 11.73
N GLY A 261 5.49 8.73 11.29
CA GLY A 261 5.75 8.05 10.04
C GLY A 261 4.66 8.27 8.97
N VAL A 262 4.27 7.17 8.33
CA VAL A 262 3.39 7.14 7.16
C VAL A 262 2.25 6.15 7.38
N GLY A 263 1.06 6.43 6.84
CA GLY A 263 0.02 5.41 6.75
C GLY A 263 0.39 4.33 5.75
N LEU A 264 0.30 4.65 4.46
CA LEU A 264 0.68 3.78 3.35
C LEU A 264 1.99 4.25 2.71
N TYR A 265 3.07 3.46 2.86
CA TYR A 265 4.34 3.69 2.18
C TYR A 265 4.39 2.84 0.91
N LEU A 266 4.40 3.48 -0.26
CA LEU A 266 4.45 2.84 -1.58
C LEU A 266 5.83 3.10 -2.22
N SER A 267 6.57 2.05 -2.55
CA SER A 267 7.96 2.16 -3.00
C SER A 267 8.23 1.47 -4.34
N GLY A 268 8.83 2.22 -5.26
CA GLY A 268 9.33 1.72 -6.54
C GLY A 268 8.36 1.89 -7.70
N ALA A 269 8.83 1.52 -8.90
CA ALA A 269 8.06 1.61 -10.13
C ALA A 269 7.09 0.42 -10.28
N LYS A 270 5.99 0.46 -9.52
CA LYS A 270 4.93 -0.55 -9.54
C LYS A 270 3.57 0.08 -9.80
N LEU A 271 2.59 -0.74 -10.17
CA LEU A 271 1.22 -0.30 -10.33
C LEU A 271 0.55 -0.20 -8.96
N TYR A 272 0.09 1.01 -8.63
CA TYR A 272 -0.66 1.29 -7.41
C TYR A 272 -2.01 1.89 -7.78
N THR A 273 -3.10 1.27 -7.32
CA THR A 273 -4.45 1.77 -7.54
C THR A 273 -5.19 1.84 -6.22
N ILE A 274 -5.59 3.03 -5.81
CA ILE A 274 -6.35 3.27 -4.59
C ILE A 274 -7.67 3.92 -4.99
N SER A 275 -8.79 3.34 -4.58
CA SER A 275 -10.10 3.85 -4.98
C SER A 275 -11.14 3.83 -3.87
N ASN A 276 -12.12 4.73 -3.93
CA ASN A 276 -13.26 4.79 -3.00
C ASN A 276 -12.82 4.72 -1.52
N SER A 277 -11.70 5.35 -1.18
CA SER A 277 -11.03 5.16 0.11
C SER A 277 -10.92 6.47 0.88
N ASN A 278 -10.99 6.38 2.21
CA ASN A 278 -11.06 7.50 3.13
C ASN A 278 -9.82 7.51 4.04
N PHE A 279 -9.11 8.62 4.06
CA PHE A 279 -7.97 8.89 4.94
C PHE A 279 -8.33 10.10 5.80
N THR A 280 -8.72 9.87 7.05
CA THR A 280 -9.34 10.92 7.87
C THR A 280 -8.79 11.04 9.28
N ASN A 281 -8.66 12.27 9.78
CA ASN A 281 -8.24 12.54 11.16
C ASN A 281 -6.91 11.89 11.55
N ASN A 282 -5.98 11.72 10.61
CA ASN A 282 -4.66 11.19 10.91
C ASN A 282 -3.75 12.33 11.38
N SER A 283 -3.11 12.17 12.54
CA SER A 283 -2.29 13.21 13.14
C SER A 283 -0.82 12.81 13.10
N ASN A 284 0.03 13.76 12.75
CA ASN A 284 1.47 13.61 12.71
C ASN A 284 1.99 12.52 11.76
N ILE A 285 1.19 12.19 10.75
CA ILE A 285 1.47 11.15 9.76
C ILE A 285 1.16 11.71 8.36
N SER A 286 2.01 11.37 7.37
CA SER A 286 1.59 11.46 5.97
C SER A 286 0.71 10.26 5.66
N SER A 287 -0.57 10.47 5.36
CA SER A 287 -1.53 9.37 5.13
C SER A 287 -1.04 8.41 4.04
N VAL A 288 -0.44 8.96 2.97
CA VAL A 288 0.26 8.19 1.94
C VAL A 288 1.63 8.81 1.66
N TYR A 289 2.66 7.99 1.50
CA TYR A 289 3.98 8.38 1.03
C TYR A 289 4.37 7.51 -0.15
N VAL A 290 4.81 8.13 -1.24
CA VAL A 290 5.23 7.42 -2.46
C VAL A 290 6.67 7.77 -2.74
N SER A 291 7.50 6.75 -2.97
CA SER A 291 8.92 6.91 -3.26
C SER A 291 9.31 6.21 -4.56
N ALA A 292 10.05 6.92 -5.41
CA ALA A 292 10.66 6.36 -6.61
C ALA A 292 9.67 5.62 -7.54
N SER A 293 8.45 6.14 -7.69
CA SER A 293 7.43 5.61 -8.60
C SER A 293 7.22 6.55 -9.79
N TYR A 294 7.85 6.22 -10.92
CA TYR A 294 7.77 7.04 -12.13
C TYR A 294 6.36 7.12 -12.74
N ILE A 295 5.63 6.00 -12.75
CA ILE A 295 4.23 5.96 -13.22
C ILE A 295 3.31 6.62 -12.17
N GLY A 296 3.66 6.49 -10.89
CA GLY A 296 2.88 7.01 -9.79
C GLY A 296 1.63 6.18 -9.48
N PRO A 297 1.07 6.30 -8.27
CA PRO A 297 -0.25 5.76 -7.95
C PRO A 297 -1.39 6.49 -8.65
N GLN A 298 -2.47 5.75 -8.89
CA GLN A 298 -3.77 6.28 -9.28
C GLN A 298 -4.70 6.30 -8.07
N PHE A 299 -5.27 7.47 -7.77
CA PHE A 299 -6.29 7.68 -6.76
C PHE A 299 -7.60 8.06 -7.42
N LYS A 300 -8.68 7.33 -7.11
CA LYS A 300 -10.00 7.55 -7.69
C LYS A 300 -11.08 7.57 -6.62
N ASN A 301 -11.89 8.63 -6.57
CA ASN A 301 -12.97 8.75 -5.59
C ASN A 301 -12.46 8.64 -4.14
N CYS A 302 -11.31 9.24 -3.83
CA CYS A 302 -10.70 9.18 -2.50
C CYS A 302 -10.91 10.47 -1.71
N ILE A 303 -11.08 10.36 -0.39
CA ILE A 303 -11.21 11.49 0.51
C ILE A 303 -10.03 11.52 1.46
N PHE A 304 -9.35 12.66 1.53
CA PHE A 304 -8.27 12.97 2.45
C PHE A 304 -8.69 14.16 3.31
N SER A 305 -9.11 13.93 4.55
CA SER A 305 -9.67 15.02 5.37
C SER A 305 -9.16 15.07 6.81
N ASN A 306 -8.93 16.30 7.30
CA ASN A 306 -8.47 16.55 8.67
C ASN A 306 -7.16 15.82 9.00
N ASN A 307 -6.29 15.59 8.01
CA ASN A 307 -4.99 14.99 8.25
C ASN A 307 -3.96 16.07 8.55
N SER A 308 -3.09 15.84 9.53
CA SER A 308 -2.07 16.80 9.94
C SER A 308 -0.69 16.16 9.97
N ASN A 309 0.33 16.84 9.48
CA ASN A 309 1.73 16.47 9.70
C ASN A 309 2.62 17.71 9.82
N THR A 310 2.97 18.06 11.05
CA THR A 310 3.81 19.22 11.36
C THR A 310 5.19 18.82 11.90
N TYR A 311 5.49 17.52 12.02
CA TYR A 311 6.79 17.04 12.51
C TYR A 311 7.92 17.18 11.49
N SER A 312 7.60 17.18 10.21
CA SER A 312 8.59 17.24 9.14
C SER A 312 8.23 18.32 8.13
N ASN A 313 9.25 19.08 7.72
CA ASN A 313 9.12 20.10 6.68
C ASN A 313 8.99 19.49 5.26
N ASN A 314 9.30 18.21 5.11
CA ASN A 314 9.38 17.50 3.83
C ASN A 314 8.24 16.49 3.65
N SER A 315 7.11 16.74 4.29
CA SER A 315 5.94 15.87 4.24
C SER A 315 4.65 16.68 4.39
N SER A 316 3.60 16.20 3.75
CA SER A 316 2.24 16.72 3.90
C SER A 316 1.45 15.98 4.98
N GLY A 317 0.27 16.51 5.32
CA GLY A 317 -0.71 15.80 6.13
C GLY A 317 -1.38 14.65 5.37
N SER A 318 -1.56 14.80 4.06
CA SER A 318 -2.27 13.81 3.24
C SER A 318 -1.34 12.96 2.40
N ILE A 319 -0.77 13.50 1.31
CA ILE A 319 0.05 12.74 0.36
C ILE A 319 1.42 13.36 0.15
N THR A 320 2.47 12.56 0.35
CA THR A 320 3.84 12.95 0.09
C THR A 320 4.40 12.15 -1.09
N LEU A 321 4.91 12.83 -2.11
CA LEU A 321 5.48 12.26 -3.32
C LEU A 321 6.97 12.60 -3.40
N SER A 322 7.83 11.61 -3.14
CA SER A 322 9.27 11.75 -3.23
C SER A 322 9.77 11.06 -4.49
N SER A 323 10.26 11.87 -5.43
CA SER A 323 10.65 11.39 -6.76
C SER A 323 9.58 10.47 -7.38
N SER A 324 8.30 10.87 -7.31
CA SER A 324 7.17 10.11 -7.85
C SER A 324 6.11 11.02 -8.49
N GLY A 325 5.41 10.51 -9.51
CA GLY A 325 4.17 11.12 -10.03
C GLY A 325 2.93 10.61 -9.31
N ALA A 326 1.74 11.11 -9.65
CA ALA A 326 0.45 10.58 -9.23
C ALA A 326 -0.70 11.10 -10.08
N ILE A 327 -1.81 10.34 -10.16
CA ILE A 327 -3.05 10.78 -10.80
C ILE A 327 -4.17 10.79 -9.75
N PHE A 328 -4.88 11.91 -9.65
CA PHE A 328 -6.02 12.10 -8.77
C PHE A 328 -7.26 12.40 -9.61
N GLN A 329 -8.25 11.51 -9.53
CA GLN A 329 -9.52 11.65 -10.23
C GLN A 329 -10.68 11.62 -9.24
N ARG A 330 -11.55 12.64 -9.26
CA ARG A 330 -12.70 12.73 -8.34
C ARG A 330 -12.30 12.61 -6.87
N CYS A 331 -11.17 13.20 -6.48
CA CYS A 331 -10.69 13.15 -5.12
C CYS A 331 -11.04 14.41 -4.33
N GLU A 332 -11.04 14.33 -3.01
CA GLU A 332 -11.26 15.46 -2.13
C GLU A 332 -10.13 15.57 -1.09
N PHE A 333 -9.53 16.75 -0.97
CA PHE A 333 -8.55 17.10 0.05
C PHE A 333 -9.12 18.24 0.90
N LYS A 334 -9.54 17.95 2.13
CA LYS A 334 -10.31 18.87 2.98
C LYS A 334 -9.69 19.09 4.36
N ASN A 335 -9.44 20.34 4.75
CA ASN A 335 -8.96 20.68 6.10
C ASN A 335 -7.65 19.99 6.50
N ASN A 336 -6.74 19.73 5.55
CA ASN A 336 -5.44 19.13 5.90
C ASN A 336 -4.45 20.21 6.35
N ASN A 337 -3.52 19.85 7.23
CA ASN A 337 -2.57 20.78 7.84
C ASN A 337 -1.13 20.24 7.76
N ALA A 338 -0.17 21.07 7.34
CA ALA A 338 1.24 20.66 7.33
C ALA A 338 2.19 21.86 7.38
N ASN A 339 3.49 21.60 7.43
CA ASN A 339 4.49 22.65 7.29
C ASN A 339 4.57 23.15 5.82
N ASN A 340 4.50 22.23 4.85
CA ASN A 340 4.43 22.53 3.43
C ASN A 340 3.46 21.57 2.72
N GLY A 341 2.75 22.03 1.69
CA GLY A 341 1.96 21.17 0.81
C GLY A 341 0.87 20.41 1.57
N ALA A 342 -0.04 21.08 2.29
CA ALA A 342 -0.85 20.40 3.30
C ALA A 342 -1.73 19.28 2.74
N ALA A 343 -2.24 19.42 1.51
CA ALA A 343 -2.84 18.31 0.78
C ALA A 343 -1.77 17.44 0.11
N ILE A 344 -0.92 18.04 -0.72
CA ILE A 344 0.09 17.32 -1.51
C ILE A 344 1.45 18.00 -1.36
N TYR A 345 2.44 17.24 -0.89
CA TYR A 345 3.84 17.64 -0.95
C TYR A 345 4.52 16.80 -2.01
N ALA A 346 5.12 17.43 -3.02
CA ALA A 346 5.88 16.74 -4.04
C ALA A 346 7.26 17.34 -4.24
N SER A 347 8.27 16.46 -4.19
CA SER A 347 9.65 16.83 -4.45
C SER A 347 10.33 15.75 -5.27
N GLY A 348 10.83 16.11 -6.45
CA GLY A 348 11.55 15.22 -7.34
C GLY A 348 13.04 15.56 -7.45
N LYS A 349 13.86 14.53 -7.66
CA LYS A 349 15.20 14.69 -8.24
C LYS A 349 15.16 14.60 -9.78
N TYR A 350 14.15 13.92 -10.33
CA TYR A 350 14.02 13.64 -11.75
C TYR A 350 12.96 14.54 -12.38
N ILE A 351 13.35 15.26 -13.43
CA ILE A 351 12.45 16.07 -14.25
C ILE A 351 11.47 15.13 -14.97
N GLY A 352 10.19 15.53 -15.06
CA GLY A 352 9.17 14.80 -15.83
C GLY A 352 8.16 14.02 -15.00
N GLN A 353 8.26 14.06 -13.68
CA GLN A 353 7.23 13.46 -12.80
C GLN A 353 6.01 14.37 -12.76
N SER A 354 4.88 13.83 -13.23
CA SER A 354 3.62 14.57 -13.29
C SER A 354 2.69 14.20 -12.15
N ILE A 355 1.99 15.22 -11.67
CA ILE A 355 0.88 15.14 -10.74
C ILE A 355 -0.33 15.63 -11.51
N SER A 356 -1.33 14.78 -11.71
CA SER A 356 -2.54 15.14 -12.47
C SER A 356 -3.73 15.26 -11.53
N LEU A 357 -4.46 16.36 -11.64
CA LEU A 357 -5.72 16.61 -10.93
C LEU A 357 -6.87 16.71 -11.93
N GLU A 358 -7.89 15.88 -11.76
CA GLU A 358 -9.10 15.84 -12.59
C GLU A 358 -10.32 15.67 -11.69
N ASP A 359 -11.36 16.49 -11.89
CA ASP A 359 -12.57 16.51 -11.07
C ASP A 359 -12.30 16.57 -9.55
N THR A 360 -11.23 17.24 -9.13
CA THR A 360 -10.72 17.15 -7.75
C THR A 360 -10.98 18.42 -6.96
N LEU A 361 -11.35 18.28 -5.69
CA LEU A 361 -11.55 19.40 -4.77
C LEU A 361 -10.40 19.48 -3.76
N LEU A 362 -9.72 20.63 -3.69
CA LEU A 362 -8.76 20.95 -2.65
C LEU A 362 -9.28 22.14 -1.88
N SER A 363 -9.78 21.91 -0.66
CA SER A 363 -10.38 22.97 0.16
C SER A 363 -9.89 23.04 1.59
N ARG A 364 -9.77 24.26 2.10
CA ARG A 364 -9.41 24.55 3.50
C ARG A 364 -8.11 23.91 3.95
N ASN A 365 -7.21 23.61 3.04
CA ASN A 365 -5.90 23.07 3.37
C ASN A 365 -4.98 24.21 3.82
N LYS A 366 -4.24 23.98 4.91
CA LYS A 366 -3.41 25.00 5.55
C LYS A 366 -1.97 24.53 5.66
N ALA A 367 -1.06 25.25 5.00
CA ALA A 367 0.37 25.11 5.23
C ALA A 367 0.89 26.22 6.14
N ILE A 368 1.83 25.90 7.03
CA ILE A 368 2.50 26.91 7.86
C ILE A 368 3.41 27.79 7.01
N TYR A 369 4.13 27.20 6.05
CA TYR A 369 5.10 27.92 5.22
C TYR A 369 4.60 28.05 3.78
N ASN A 370 4.64 26.97 2.99
CA ASN A 370 4.45 27.08 1.55
C ASN A 370 3.50 26.02 1.00
N GLY A 371 2.71 26.38 0.01
CA GLY A 371 1.85 25.41 -0.69
C GLY A 371 0.67 25.00 0.18
N GLY A 372 -0.31 25.89 0.38
CA GLY A 372 -1.44 25.62 1.27
C GLY A 372 -2.18 24.35 0.89
N SER A 373 -2.40 24.17 -0.42
CA SER A 373 -2.79 22.88 -0.98
C SER A 373 -1.57 22.06 -1.40
N ILE A 374 -0.76 22.61 -2.32
CA ILE A 374 0.28 21.84 -3.02
C ILE A 374 1.64 22.53 -2.91
N TYR A 375 2.65 21.77 -2.50
CA TYR A 375 4.05 22.17 -2.63
C TYR A 375 4.71 21.35 -3.74
N LEU A 376 5.35 22.02 -4.70
CA LEU A 376 6.00 21.39 -5.85
C LEU A 376 7.47 21.78 -5.94
N SER A 377 8.37 20.80 -5.92
CA SER A 377 9.79 21.01 -6.19
C SER A 377 10.31 20.08 -7.29
N ASN A 378 10.81 20.65 -8.39
CA ASN A 378 11.25 19.91 -9.58
C ASN A 378 10.23 18.86 -10.06
N SER A 379 8.97 19.25 -10.21
CA SER A 379 7.88 18.38 -10.63
C SER A 379 6.97 19.09 -11.62
N ILE A 380 6.05 18.36 -12.26
CA ILE A 380 5.03 18.91 -13.14
C ILE A 380 3.68 18.74 -12.47
N LEU A 381 2.92 19.81 -12.31
CA LEU A 381 1.51 19.75 -11.95
C LEU A 381 0.67 19.97 -13.21
N ILE A 382 -0.26 19.05 -13.45
CA ILE A 382 -1.26 19.11 -14.51
C ILE A 382 -2.61 19.27 -13.82
N VAL A 383 -3.28 20.39 -14.08
CA VAL A 383 -4.63 20.66 -13.59
C VAL A 383 -5.56 20.65 -14.79
N SER A 384 -6.53 19.75 -14.75
CA SER A 384 -7.58 19.62 -15.76
C SER A 384 -8.96 19.70 -15.12
N GLU A 385 -9.96 19.84 -15.99
CA GLU A 385 -11.42 19.71 -15.81
C GLU A 385 -11.96 19.66 -14.37
N ASN A 386 -12.87 20.60 -14.06
CA ASN A 386 -13.67 20.64 -12.84
C ASN A 386 -12.86 20.55 -11.53
N THR A 387 -11.61 21.01 -11.54
CA THR A 387 -10.78 21.08 -10.34
C THR A 387 -11.03 22.39 -9.60
N THR A 388 -11.28 22.31 -8.29
CA THR A 388 -11.58 23.48 -7.44
C THR A 388 -10.56 23.60 -6.32
N PHE A 389 -10.01 24.81 -6.16
CA PHE A 389 -9.19 25.23 -5.03
C PHE A 389 -9.96 26.27 -4.21
N ASP A 390 -10.39 25.90 -3.01
CA ASP A 390 -11.29 26.71 -2.19
C ASP A 390 -10.73 26.97 -0.77
N ASN A 391 -10.58 28.23 -0.40
CA ASN A 391 -10.25 28.66 0.96
C ASN A 391 -8.97 28.01 1.52
N ASN A 392 -7.96 27.79 0.68
CA ASN A 392 -6.66 27.26 1.13
C ASN A 392 -5.77 28.40 1.65
N MET A 393 -4.82 28.07 2.52
CA MET A 393 -4.03 29.07 3.23
C MET A 393 -2.56 28.67 3.35
N ALA A 394 -1.64 29.61 3.12
CA ALA A 394 -0.20 29.45 3.40
C ALA A 394 0.48 30.80 3.57
N ASN A 395 1.75 30.83 4.01
CA ASN A 395 2.50 32.10 3.91
C ASN A 395 2.77 32.45 2.45
N LEU A 396 3.12 31.46 1.62
CA LEU A 396 3.36 31.61 0.19
C LEU A 396 2.69 30.50 -0.60
N GLY A 397 1.92 30.86 -1.63
CA GLY A 397 1.27 29.91 -2.52
C GLY A 397 0.20 29.09 -1.79
N SER A 398 -0.87 29.72 -1.33
CA SER A 398 -2.02 29.06 -0.68
C SER A 398 -2.61 27.93 -1.51
N VAL A 399 -2.58 28.05 -2.83
CA VAL A 399 -2.97 26.99 -3.76
C VAL A 399 -1.74 26.16 -4.11
N VAL A 400 -0.75 26.76 -4.78
CA VAL A 400 0.46 26.07 -5.20
C VAL A 400 1.69 26.92 -4.89
N PHE A 401 2.66 26.33 -4.20
CA PHE A 401 4.02 26.85 -4.19
C PHE A 401 4.90 26.05 -5.14
N CYS A 402 5.52 26.75 -6.07
CA CYS A 402 6.36 26.19 -7.12
C CYS A 402 7.84 26.52 -6.87
N ASN A 403 8.71 25.51 -6.88
CA ASN A 403 10.16 25.65 -6.82
C ASN A 403 10.84 24.83 -7.94
N GLY A 404 11.21 25.48 -9.04
CA GLY A 404 11.80 24.81 -10.20
C GLY A 404 10.86 23.79 -10.85
N SER A 405 9.55 24.05 -10.78
CA SER A 405 8.49 23.15 -11.25
C SER A 405 7.71 23.76 -12.42
N GLN A 406 6.92 22.94 -13.11
CA GLN A 406 6.01 23.41 -14.16
C GLN A 406 4.57 23.20 -13.72
N ILE A 407 3.71 24.18 -13.98
CA ILE A 407 2.26 24.07 -13.81
C ILE A 407 1.62 24.14 -15.20
N GLN A 408 0.79 23.17 -15.54
CA GLN A 408 0.04 23.09 -16.79
C GLN A 408 -1.45 23.10 -16.47
N ILE A 409 -2.18 24.07 -17.03
CA ILE A 409 -3.61 24.28 -16.77
C ILE A 409 -4.36 24.06 -18.09
N PHE A 410 -5.16 23.01 -18.14
CA PHE A 410 -5.98 22.65 -19.30
C PHE A 410 -7.45 22.94 -19.00
N ASN A 411 -8.17 23.45 -20.01
CA ASN A 411 -9.59 23.77 -19.90
C ASN A 411 -9.93 24.66 -18.68
N SER A 412 -9.25 25.80 -18.59
CA SER A 412 -9.36 26.77 -17.48
C SER A 412 -10.78 27.26 -17.21
N SER A 413 -11.70 27.13 -18.17
CA SER A 413 -13.11 27.50 -18.01
C SER A 413 -13.81 26.77 -16.87
N SER A 414 -13.32 25.58 -16.48
CA SER A 414 -13.89 24.70 -15.45
C SER A 414 -13.06 24.64 -14.15
N ILE A 415 -11.93 25.36 -14.10
CA ILE A 415 -11.05 25.38 -12.93
C ILE A 415 -11.38 26.60 -12.08
N VAL A 416 -11.58 26.39 -10.78
CA VAL A 416 -12.09 27.41 -9.86
C VAL A 416 -11.07 27.68 -8.76
N PHE A 417 -10.81 28.96 -8.48
CA PHE A 417 -9.95 29.43 -7.39
C PHE A 417 -10.75 30.41 -6.53
N ASN A 418 -11.21 29.97 -5.35
CA ASN A 418 -12.04 30.78 -4.46
C ASN A 418 -11.35 30.99 -3.12
N ASP A 419 -11.35 32.23 -2.63
CA ASP A 419 -11.01 32.60 -1.24
C ASP A 419 -9.65 32.08 -0.72
N ASN A 420 -8.69 31.81 -1.61
CA ASN A 420 -7.37 31.33 -1.23
C ASN A 420 -6.50 32.50 -0.72
N THR A 421 -5.82 32.30 0.42
CA THR A 421 -5.16 33.37 1.17
C THR A 421 -3.68 33.11 1.42
N ASP A 422 -2.82 34.00 0.90
CA ASP A 422 -1.38 34.06 1.19
C ASP A 422 -1.11 35.06 2.33
N PHE A 423 -0.46 34.65 3.41
CA PHE A 423 -0.21 35.52 4.57
C PHE A 423 0.96 36.49 4.40
N SER A 424 1.93 36.19 3.52
CA SER A 424 3.15 36.99 3.35
C SER A 424 3.20 37.61 1.96
N THR A 425 2.60 38.78 1.78
CA THR A 425 2.68 39.56 0.53
C THR A 425 4.01 40.31 0.36
N ASN A 426 4.88 40.35 1.37
CA ASN A 426 6.02 41.29 1.40
C ASN A 426 7.30 40.81 0.70
N ASN A 427 7.38 39.54 0.27
CA ASN A 427 8.56 38.99 -0.43
C ASN A 427 8.23 38.17 -1.69
N SER A 428 6.95 37.92 -1.99
CA SER A 428 6.51 37.38 -3.27
C SER A 428 5.86 38.51 -4.06
N LYS A 429 6.57 38.99 -5.09
CA LYS A 429 5.85 39.59 -6.21
C LYS A 429 4.93 38.50 -6.75
N GLU A 430 3.64 38.74 -6.54
CA GLU A 430 2.50 38.13 -7.22
C GLU A 430 2.15 36.68 -6.85
N SER A 431 1.31 36.55 -5.82
CA SER A 431 0.41 35.42 -5.70
C SER A 431 -0.83 35.67 -6.59
N SER A 432 -0.81 35.20 -7.83
CA SER A 432 -2.04 35.17 -8.64
C SER A 432 -2.86 33.96 -8.25
N ASN A 433 -4.07 34.17 -7.73
CA ASN A 433 -4.99 33.09 -7.35
C ASN A 433 -4.35 32.05 -6.38
N GLY A 434 -3.45 32.50 -5.50
CA GLY A 434 -2.75 31.63 -4.55
C GLY A 434 -1.64 30.77 -5.15
N ILE A 435 -1.19 31.04 -6.37
CA ILE A 435 -0.03 30.38 -6.99
C ILE A 435 1.21 31.27 -6.82
N THR A 436 2.28 30.74 -6.24
CA THR A 436 3.55 31.45 -6.05
C THR A 436 4.73 30.67 -6.60
N CYS A 437 5.65 31.36 -7.27
CA CYS A 437 6.88 30.81 -7.83
C CYS A 437 8.11 31.29 -7.04
N LYS A 438 9.01 30.37 -6.67
CA LYS A 438 10.26 30.72 -5.99
C LYS A 438 11.20 31.49 -6.92
N ILE A 439 11.66 32.65 -6.47
CA ILE A 439 12.61 33.52 -7.19
C ILE A 439 14.05 33.03 -6.95
N GLY A 440 14.92 33.14 -7.97
CA GLY A 440 16.37 32.97 -7.84
C GLY A 440 16.88 31.51 -7.83
N GLY A 441 16.04 30.55 -8.20
CA GLY A 441 16.46 29.16 -8.43
C GLY A 441 17.08 28.97 -9.83
N VAL A 442 18.04 28.04 -9.94
CA VAL A 442 18.62 27.60 -11.24
C VAL A 442 17.58 26.99 -12.19
N ASN A 443 16.43 26.57 -11.67
CA ASN A 443 15.27 26.11 -12.42
C ASN A 443 14.15 27.14 -12.23
N SER A 444 13.77 27.86 -13.29
CA SER A 444 12.63 28.77 -13.24
C SER A 444 11.32 27.99 -13.16
N CYS A 445 10.38 28.49 -12.39
CA CYS A 445 9.00 28.00 -12.47
C CYS A 445 8.35 28.49 -13.76
N SER A 446 7.52 27.64 -14.37
CA SER A 446 6.73 28.03 -15.55
C SER A 446 5.27 27.61 -15.39
N ILE A 447 4.37 28.50 -15.78
CA ILE A 447 2.93 28.24 -15.85
C ILE A 447 2.56 28.24 -17.34
N LYS A 448 1.91 27.18 -17.82
CA LYS A 448 1.42 27.04 -19.20
C LYS A 448 -0.07 26.71 -19.20
N GLY A 449 -0.81 27.14 -20.21
CA GLY A 449 -2.23 26.82 -20.36
C GLY A 449 -3.03 27.95 -20.99
N ASN A 450 -4.33 27.73 -21.19
CA ASN A 450 -5.26 28.81 -21.51
C ASN A 450 -5.50 29.61 -20.22
N LEU A 451 -4.79 30.74 -20.07
CA LEU A 451 -4.81 31.56 -18.86
C LEU A 451 -5.84 32.71 -18.95
N GLU A 452 -6.74 32.72 -19.92
CA GLU A 452 -7.68 33.83 -20.20
C GLU A 452 -8.58 34.22 -19.00
N LYS A 453 -8.68 33.37 -17.97
CA LYS A 453 -9.39 33.63 -16.69
C LYS A 453 -8.50 33.70 -15.45
N LEU A 454 -7.20 33.47 -15.59
CA LEU A 454 -6.24 33.58 -14.51
C LEU A 454 -5.61 34.97 -14.63
N GLU A 455 -6.08 35.93 -13.84
CA GLU A 455 -5.42 37.25 -13.71
C GLU A 455 -4.02 37.08 -13.10
N ILE A 456 -3.06 36.63 -13.92
CA ILE A 456 -1.66 36.48 -13.54
C ILE A 456 -1.03 37.85 -13.61
N TYR A 457 -1.10 38.58 -12.50
CA TYR A 457 -0.29 39.76 -12.33
C TYR A 457 1.18 39.35 -12.29
N GLY A 458 1.96 39.85 -13.26
CA GLY A 458 3.33 40.34 -13.07
C GLY A 458 4.55 39.41 -13.19
N VAL A 459 4.46 38.25 -13.85
CA VAL A 459 5.67 37.48 -14.21
C VAL A 459 6.57 38.30 -15.15
N THR A 460 7.44 39.12 -14.58
CA THR A 460 8.43 39.96 -15.28
C THR A 460 9.73 39.19 -15.55
N GLY A 461 9.68 37.86 -15.43
CA GLY A 461 10.70 36.94 -15.90
C GLY A 461 10.19 36.16 -17.09
N ASN A 462 10.27 36.76 -18.29
CA ASN A 462 10.09 36.08 -19.57
C ASN A 462 8.84 35.19 -19.65
N THR A 463 7.65 35.73 -19.34
CA THR A 463 6.43 35.21 -19.97
C THR A 463 6.50 35.53 -21.45
N ASN A 464 7.21 34.70 -22.19
CA ASN A 464 6.71 34.34 -23.51
C ASN A 464 5.39 33.62 -23.24
N SER A 465 4.31 34.38 -23.04
CA SER A 465 3.02 33.96 -23.56
C SER A 465 3.21 33.96 -25.07
N GLU A 466 3.86 32.91 -25.58
CA GLU A 466 3.53 32.45 -26.91
C GLU A 466 2.07 32.06 -26.79
N ASP A 467 1.18 33.03 -27.05
CA ASP A 467 -0.03 32.75 -27.78
C ASP A 467 0.44 31.83 -28.89
N SER A 468 0.12 30.56 -28.74
CA SER A 468 0.37 29.58 -29.77
C SER A 468 -0.55 29.94 -30.92
N GLU A 469 -0.19 30.96 -31.71
CA GLU A 469 -0.24 30.78 -33.14
C GLU A 469 0.33 29.39 -33.38
N ASN A 470 -0.53 28.57 -33.97
CA ASN A 470 -0.44 27.16 -34.23
C ASN A 470 0.87 26.81 -34.97
N LYS A 471 2.02 26.99 -34.33
CA LYS A 471 3.31 26.50 -34.75
C LYS A 471 3.26 25.04 -34.40
N ASP A 472 2.67 24.31 -35.34
CA ASP A 472 2.81 22.89 -35.53
C ASP A 472 4.23 22.51 -35.11
N TYR A 473 4.40 21.98 -33.88
CA TYR A 473 5.61 21.28 -33.45
C TYR A 473 5.65 19.95 -34.20
N GLY A 474 5.50 20.03 -35.52
CA GLY A 474 5.76 18.95 -36.42
C GLY A 474 7.18 18.51 -36.13
N LEU A 475 7.31 17.22 -35.80
CA LEU A 475 8.58 16.53 -35.89
C LEU A 475 9.32 17.03 -37.13
N PRO A 476 10.64 17.31 -37.06
CA PRO A 476 11.43 17.65 -38.23
C PRO A 476 11.10 16.67 -39.37
N ALA A 477 10.99 17.12 -40.61
CA ALA A 477 10.51 16.28 -41.72
C ALA A 477 11.24 14.91 -41.78
N ALA A 478 12.52 14.89 -41.42
CA ALA A 478 13.32 13.68 -41.27
C ALA A 478 12.76 12.71 -40.19
N LEU A 479 12.36 13.21 -39.03
CA LEU A 479 11.84 12.39 -37.94
C LEU A 479 10.40 11.92 -38.23
N LYS A 480 9.56 12.74 -38.91
CA LYS A 480 8.26 12.28 -39.45
C LYS A 480 8.45 11.11 -40.42
N ALA A 481 9.42 11.20 -41.32
CA ALA A 481 9.74 10.12 -42.25
C ALA A 481 10.19 8.84 -41.53
N VAL A 482 11.05 8.94 -40.50
CA VAL A 482 11.49 7.79 -39.70
C VAL A 482 10.31 7.12 -38.99
N VAL A 483 9.39 7.88 -38.38
CA VAL A 483 8.20 7.31 -37.73
C VAL A 483 7.30 6.59 -38.74
N ILE A 484 7.05 7.19 -39.90
CA ILE A 484 6.23 6.57 -40.97
C ILE A 484 6.89 5.29 -41.48
N ILE A 485 8.19 5.31 -41.77
CA ILE A 485 8.95 4.12 -42.20
C ILE A 485 8.86 3.02 -41.15
N THR A 486 9.01 3.37 -39.86
CA THR A 486 8.96 2.40 -38.76
C THR A 486 7.58 1.75 -38.65
N ILE A 487 6.49 2.53 -38.78
CA ILE A 487 5.11 2.01 -38.75
C ILE A 487 4.88 1.07 -39.95
N VAL A 488 5.29 1.47 -41.15
CA VAL A 488 5.12 0.68 -42.37
C VAL A 488 5.93 -0.63 -42.30
N CYS A 489 7.19 -0.58 -41.86
CA CYS A 489 8.01 -1.77 -41.66
C CYS A 489 7.42 -2.70 -40.59
N GLY A 490 6.90 -2.15 -39.50
CA GLY A 490 6.20 -2.92 -38.46
C GLY A 490 4.96 -3.65 -39.02
N PHE A 491 4.15 -2.96 -39.83
CA PHE A 491 2.98 -3.54 -40.47
C PHE A 491 3.34 -4.66 -41.45
N ILE A 492 4.39 -4.49 -42.25
CA ILE A 492 4.90 -5.52 -43.17
C ILE A 492 5.36 -6.75 -42.39
N LEU A 493 6.14 -6.58 -41.33
CA LEU A 493 6.64 -7.69 -40.51
C LEU A 493 5.51 -8.49 -39.86
N ILE A 494 4.52 -7.80 -39.29
CA ILE A 494 3.32 -8.44 -38.70
C ILE A 494 2.58 -9.24 -39.76
N THR A 495 2.34 -8.65 -40.93
CA THR A 495 1.59 -9.30 -42.02
C THR A 495 2.34 -10.54 -42.55
N SER A 496 3.66 -10.44 -42.78
CA SER A 496 4.51 -11.57 -43.18
C SER A 496 4.49 -12.70 -42.14
N PHE A 497 4.56 -12.36 -40.86
CA PHE A 497 4.49 -13.34 -39.77
C PHE A 497 3.13 -14.04 -39.72
N SER A 498 2.02 -13.29 -39.89
CA SER A 498 0.67 -13.87 -39.96
C SER A 498 0.51 -14.84 -41.14
N ILE A 499 1.04 -14.49 -42.33
CA ILE A 499 1.03 -15.39 -43.49
C ILE A 499 1.82 -16.66 -43.21
N PHE A 500 2.99 -16.54 -42.59
CA PHE A 500 3.82 -17.69 -42.21
C PHE A 500 3.10 -18.60 -41.20
N LEU A 501 2.46 -18.03 -40.18
CA LEU A 501 1.68 -18.77 -39.18
C LEU A 501 0.53 -19.54 -39.84
N VAL A 502 -0.23 -18.90 -40.73
CA VAL A 502 -1.34 -19.54 -41.46
C VAL A 502 -0.86 -20.67 -42.35
N ARG A 503 0.28 -20.50 -43.04
CA ARG A 503 0.90 -21.57 -43.85
C ARG A 503 1.28 -22.77 -42.99
N ARG A 504 1.94 -22.54 -41.85
CA ARG A 504 2.35 -23.59 -40.91
C ARG A 504 1.14 -24.33 -40.32
N LEU A 505 0.07 -23.62 -39.97
CA LEU A 505 -1.16 -24.23 -39.47
C LEU A 505 -1.88 -25.08 -40.53
N ARG A 506 -1.79 -24.72 -41.82
CA ARG A 506 -2.31 -25.56 -42.91
C ARG A 506 -1.52 -26.86 -43.08
N GLU A 507 -0.20 -26.82 -42.92
CA GLU A 507 0.64 -28.03 -43.01
C GLU A 507 0.33 -29.01 -41.87
N ILE A 508 0.17 -28.51 -40.64
CA ILE A 508 -0.20 -29.34 -39.48
C ILE A 508 -1.54 -30.03 -39.70
N LYS A 509 -2.54 -29.35 -40.28
CA LYS A 509 -3.85 -29.95 -40.56
C LYS A 509 -3.86 -30.99 -41.69
N ARG A 510 -2.80 -31.09 -42.50
CA ARG A 510 -2.66 -32.11 -43.55
C ARG A 510 -2.05 -33.41 -43.04
N TYR A 511 -1.48 -33.43 -41.84
CA TYR A 511 -1.12 -34.67 -41.17
C TYR A 511 -2.39 -35.34 -40.64
N LYS A 512 -2.97 -36.23 -41.45
CA LYS A 512 -3.88 -37.25 -40.94
C LYS A 512 -3.04 -38.19 -40.05
N PRO A 513 -3.48 -38.52 -38.83
CA PRO A 513 -2.87 -39.61 -38.10
C PRO A 513 -2.98 -40.88 -38.95
N ILE A 514 -1.87 -41.59 -39.09
CA ILE A 514 -1.85 -42.96 -39.61
C ILE A 514 -2.53 -43.78 -38.52
N ASP A 515 -3.71 -44.33 -38.81
CA ASP A 515 -4.38 -45.28 -37.92
C ASP A 515 -3.41 -46.45 -37.66
N PHE A 516 -3.00 -46.59 -36.40
CA PHE A 516 -2.29 -47.74 -35.85
C PHE A 516 -3.19 -48.45 -34.85
#